data_AF-A0A5R2MXJ0-F1
#
_entry.id   AF-A0A5R2MXJ0-F1
#
_cell.length_a   1.000
_cell.length_b   1.000
_cell.length_c   1.000
_cell.angle_alpha   90.00
_cell.angle_beta   90.00
_cell.angle_gamma   90.00
#
_symmetry.space_group_name_H-M   'P 1'
#
loop_
_entity.id
_entity.type
_entity.pdbx_description
1 polymer ?
#
loop_
_entity_poly.entity_id
_entity_poly.type
_entity_poly.pdbx_seq_one_letter_code
_entity_poly.pdbx_strand_id
1 'polypeptide(L)'
;VTLPPATSGDEGFSGLVDLQGTPIDDAFKKRRSEMLLRAFRDCRPDIVIVEAFPFGRRQMRFELLPLIEAIAATSPRPLLATSVRDILQERVKPGRNEETVDLINRHFDLVMVHGDP
;
A
#
# COMPACT_ATOMS: atom_id res chain seq x y z
N VAL A 1 -11.61 8.83 5.55
CA VAL A 1 -10.82 10.09 5.56
C VAL A 1 -10.24 10.29 4.17
N THR A 2 -10.13 11.53 3.71
CA THR A 2 -9.36 11.84 2.49
C THR A 2 -7.93 12.16 2.88
N LEU A 3 -6.98 11.38 2.37
CA LEU A 3 -5.55 11.61 2.62
C LEU A 3 -5.00 12.69 1.67
N PRO A 4 -3.99 13.49 2.09
CA PRO A 4 -3.33 14.45 1.20
C PRO A 4 -2.85 13.77 -0.09
N PRO A 5 -3.24 14.26 -1.27
CA PRO A 5 -2.99 13.59 -2.54
C PRO A 5 -1.49 13.52 -2.85
N ALA A 6 -1.03 12.37 -3.33
CA ALA A 6 0.31 12.16 -3.87
C ALA A 6 0.19 11.48 -5.24
N THR A 7 0.97 11.95 -6.21
CA THR A 7 1.01 11.42 -7.57
C THR A 7 2.45 11.12 -7.99
N SER A 8 2.60 10.46 -9.14
CA SER A 8 3.89 10.19 -9.76
C SER A 8 4.55 11.48 -10.22
N GLY A 9 5.84 11.67 -9.95
CA GLY A 9 6.60 12.84 -10.41
C GLY A 9 6.84 12.87 -11.93
N ASP A 10 6.87 11.70 -12.57
CA ASP A 10 7.06 11.54 -14.01
C ASP A 10 6.39 10.25 -14.53
N GLU A 11 6.42 10.03 -15.84
CA GLU A 11 5.94 8.78 -16.48
C GLU A 11 6.76 7.55 -16.07
N GLY A 12 8.00 7.77 -15.59
CA GLY A 12 8.91 6.74 -15.10
C GLY A 12 8.66 6.28 -13.67
N PHE A 13 7.69 6.86 -12.97
CA PHE A 13 7.44 6.63 -11.55
C PHE A 13 8.66 6.90 -10.66
N SER A 14 9.43 7.94 -10.96
CA SER A 14 10.52 8.43 -10.14
C SER A 14 10.01 9.50 -9.16
N GLY A 15 9.96 9.13 -7.88
CA GLY A 15 9.49 10.01 -6.81
C GLY A 15 7.97 10.20 -6.75
N LEU A 16 7.53 10.73 -5.61
CA LEU A 16 6.15 11.16 -5.36
C LEU A 16 6.14 12.67 -5.27
N VAL A 17 5.14 13.29 -5.89
CA VAL A 17 4.89 14.73 -5.85
C VAL A 17 3.47 15.00 -5.36
N ASP A 18 3.24 16.20 -4.83
CA ASP A 18 1.89 16.70 -4.58
C ASP A 18 1.17 17.11 -5.89
N LEU A 19 -0.05 17.63 -5.77
CA LEU A 19 -0.82 18.08 -6.95
C LEU A 19 -0.22 19.30 -7.66
N GLN A 20 0.73 19.99 -7.05
CA GLN A 20 1.44 21.13 -7.63
C GLN A 20 2.74 20.68 -8.32
N GLY A 21 3.08 19.39 -8.27
CA GLY A 21 4.33 18.86 -8.78
C GLY A 21 5.51 19.03 -7.81
N THR A 22 5.26 19.45 -6.57
CA THR A 22 6.30 19.59 -5.55
C THR A 22 6.65 18.22 -4.98
N PRO A 23 7.94 17.82 -4.91
CA PRO A 23 8.34 16.57 -4.27
C PRO A 23 7.82 16.47 -2.84
N ILE A 24 7.22 15.33 -2.49
CA ILE A 24 6.76 15.11 -1.12
C ILE A 24 7.96 14.88 -0.19
N ASP A 25 8.00 15.61 0.92
CA ASP A 25 9.02 15.46 1.93
C ASP A 25 8.62 14.42 3.00
N ASP A 26 9.50 14.21 3.98
CA ASP A 26 9.24 13.26 5.06
C ASP A 26 8.15 13.74 6.03
N ALA A 27 7.95 15.06 6.14
CA ALA A 27 6.87 15.62 6.95
C ALA A 27 5.49 15.32 6.32
N PHE A 28 5.39 15.41 4.99
CA PHE A 28 4.21 15.01 4.22
C PHE A 28 3.93 13.51 4.39
N LYS A 29 4.96 12.67 4.17
CA LYS A 29 4.83 11.21 4.33
C LYS A 29 4.36 10.84 5.73
N LYS A 30 4.99 11.40 6.77
CA LYS A 30 4.63 11.16 8.17
C LYS A 30 3.19 11.55 8.46
N ARG A 31 2.77 12.76 8.08
CA ARG A 31 1.40 13.23 8.28
C ARG A 31 0.39 12.33 7.58
N ARG A 32 0.67 11.94 6.34
CA ARG A 32 -0.21 11.07 5.55
C ARG A 32 -0.33 9.67 6.17
N SER A 33 0.78 9.07 6.61
CA SER A 33 0.78 7.80 7.35
C SER A 33 0.01 7.89 8.66
N GLU A 34 0.19 8.94 9.45
CA GLU A 34 -0.53 9.15 10.72
C GLU A 34 -2.05 9.27 10.50
N MET A 35 -2.48 9.97 9.44
CA MET A 35 -3.88 10.08 9.07
C MET A 35 -4.48 8.73 8.66
N LEU A 36 -3.73 7.91 7.90
CA LEU A 36 -4.15 6.56 7.52
C LEU A 36 -4.30 5.66 8.76
N LEU A 37 -3.29 5.66 9.63
CA LEU A 37 -3.29 4.87 10.86
C LEU A 37 -4.42 5.30 11.82
N ARG A 38 -4.69 6.61 11.91
CA ARG A 38 -5.82 7.12 12.67
C ARG A 38 -7.14 6.62 12.09
N ALA A 39 -7.33 6.70 10.78
CA ALA A 39 -8.55 6.22 10.14
C ALA A 39 -8.78 4.72 10.34
N PHE A 40 -7.71 3.92 10.28
CA PHE A 40 -7.77 2.50 10.62
C PHE A 40 -8.26 2.28 12.06
N ARG A 41 -7.64 2.94 13.04
CA ARG A 41 -8.02 2.82 14.47
C ARG A 41 -9.43 3.32 14.75
N ASP A 42 -9.85 4.42 14.14
CA ASP A 42 -11.18 5.00 14.33
C ASP A 42 -12.26 4.13 13.69
N CYS A 43 -11.98 3.54 12.52
CA CYS A 43 -12.91 2.67 11.81
C CYS A 43 -13.10 1.29 12.45
N ARG A 44 -12.06 0.74 13.10
CA ARG A 44 -12.04 -0.63 13.66
C ARG A 44 -12.59 -1.69 12.68
N PRO A 45 -12.00 -1.81 11.48
CA PRO A 45 -12.55 -2.69 10.44
C PRO A 45 -12.33 -4.16 10.79
N ASP A 46 -13.26 -5.02 10.38
CA ASP A 46 -13.06 -6.48 10.40
C ASP A 46 -12.17 -6.95 9.24
N ILE A 47 -12.14 -6.19 8.13
CA ILE A 47 -11.39 -6.50 6.92
C ILE A 47 -10.73 -5.23 6.37
N VAL A 48 -9.45 -5.34 6.01
CA VAL A 48 -8.69 -4.33 5.28
C VAL A 48 -8.28 -4.89 3.92
N ILE A 49 -8.57 -4.15 2.85
CA ILE A 49 -8.18 -4.50 1.49
C ILE A 49 -7.22 -3.43 0.95
N VAL A 50 -6.08 -3.85 0.43
CA VAL A 50 -5.09 -2.97 -0.20
C VAL A 50 -5.01 -3.28 -1.70
N GLU A 51 -5.29 -2.29 -2.56
CA GLU A 51 -5.16 -2.50 -4.00
C GLU A 51 -3.70 -2.38 -4.45
N ALA A 52 -3.28 -3.34 -5.26
CA ALA A 52 -2.01 -3.43 -5.96
C ALA A 52 -0.75 -3.57 -5.10
N PHE A 53 -0.75 -3.43 -3.78
CA PHE A 53 0.46 -3.64 -2.95
C PHE A 53 0.42 -5.01 -2.27
N PRO A 54 1.48 -5.84 -2.33
CA PRO A 54 2.88 -5.52 -2.70
C PRO A 54 3.25 -5.66 -4.18
N PHE A 55 2.34 -6.10 -5.04
CA PHE A 55 2.55 -6.31 -6.49
C PHE A 55 2.92 -5.02 -7.27
N GLY A 56 2.72 -3.86 -6.66
CA GLY A 56 2.55 -2.53 -7.22
C GLY A 56 2.94 -1.46 -6.21
N ARG A 57 2.96 -0.19 -6.64
CA ARG A 57 2.97 0.98 -5.73
C ARG A 57 4.06 0.97 -4.64
N ARG A 58 5.27 0.50 -4.97
CA ARG A 58 6.40 0.36 -4.02
C ARG A 58 6.73 1.67 -3.29
N GLN A 59 6.55 2.82 -3.95
CA GLN A 59 6.79 4.12 -3.34
C GLN A 59 5.86 4.41 -2.14
N MET A 60 4.71 3.74 -2.04
CA MET A 60 3.74 3.91 -0.94
C MET A 60 4.10 3.09 0.32
N ARG A 61 5.25 2.41 0.35
CA ARG A 61 5.70 1.64 1.53
C ARG A 61 5.76 2.45 2.81
N PHE A 62 6.05 3.75 2.72
CA PHE A 62 6.15 4.62 3.89
C PHE A 62 4.83 4.72 4.68
N GLU A 63 3.68 4.46 4.05
CA GLU A 63 2.37 4.44 4.72
C GLU A 63 1.79 3.04 4.86
N LEU A 64 2.06 2.14 3.91
CA LEU A 64 1.48 0.80 3.91
C LEU A 64 2.17 -0.16 4.89
N LEU A 65 3.50 -0.10 5.06
CA LEU A 65 4.17 -0.96 6.04
C LEU A 65 3.73 -0.65 7.49
N PRO A 66 3.67 0.63 7.92
CA PRO A 66 3.12 0.94 9.24
C PRO A 66 1.66 0.50 9.42
N LEU A 67 0.84 0.58 8.38
CA LEU A 67 -0.55 0.09 8.44
C LEU A 67 -0.59 -1.43 8.65
N ILE A 68 0.23 -2.19 7.93
CA ILE A 68 0.32 -3.65 8.06
C ILE A 68 0.76 -4.03 9.48
N GLU A 69 1.75 -3.34 10.04
CA GLU A 69 2.18 -3.53 11.43
C GLU A 69 1.06 -3.22 12.42
N ALA A 70 0.32 -2.13 12.22
CA ALA A 70 -0.81 -1.76 13.07
C ALA A 70 -1.95 -2.79 13.02
N ILE A 71 -2.23 -3.35 11.83
CA ILE A 71 -3.20 -4.44 11.67
C ILE A 71 -2.74 -5.65 12.48
N ALA A 72 -1.49 -6.09 12.30
CA ALA A 72 -0.93 -7.24 13.01
C ALA A 72 -0.95 -7.08 14.54
N ALA A 73 -0.82 -5.87 15.05
CA ALA A 73 -0.87 -5.55 16.48
C ALA A 73 -2.30 -5.43 17.06
N THR A 74 -3.35 -5.49 16.24
CA THR A 74 -4.75 -5.34 16.68
C THR A 74 -5.33 -6.68 17.13
N SER A 75 -6.19 -6.64 18.17
CA SER A 75 -6.91 -7.82 18.67
C SER A 75 -8.42 -7.52 18.83
N PRO A 76 -9.33 -8.27 18.17
CA PRO A 76 -9.04 -9.30 17.18
C PRO A 76 -8.35 -8.71 15.95
N ARG A 77 -7.43 -9.46 15.34
CA ARG A 77 -6.71 -9.01 14.15
C ARG A 77 -7.66 -8.96 12.95
N PRO A 78 -7.83 -7.81 12.27
CA PRO A 78 -8.59 -7.75 11.03
C PRO A 78 -7.98 -8.63 9.94
N LEU A 79 -8.82 -9.16 9.06
CA LEU A 79 -8.35 -9.83 7.85
C LEU A 79 -7.66 -8.80 6.95
N LEU A 80 -6.47 -9.11 6.45
CA LEU A 80 -5.73 -8.28 5.51
C LEU A 80 -5.65 -8.97 4.14
N ALA A 81 -6.29 -8.38 3.13
CA ALA A 81 -6.23 -8.84 1.76
C ALA A 81 -5.53 -7.82 0.85
N THR A 82 -4.87 -8.32 -0.20
CA THR A 82 -4.42 -7.49 -1.32
C THR A 82 -5.21 -7.84 -2.56
N SER A 83 -5.44 -6.85 -3.43
CA SER A 83 -6.05 -7.10 -4.74
C SER A 83 -5.11 -6.79 -5.90
N VAL A 84 -5.22 -7.56 -6.98
CA VAL A 84 -4.49 -7.37 -8.24
C VAL A 84 -5.46 -7.38 -9.41
N ARG A 85 -5.17 -6.58 -10.43
CA ARG A 85 -5.87 -6.59 -11.71
C ARG A 85 -5.18 -7.55 -12.66
N ASP A 86 -5.94 -8.07 -13.63
CA ASP A 86 -5.48 -9.04 -14.64
C ASP A 86 -4.26 -8.56 -15.45
N ILE A 87 -4.07 -7.24 -15.57
CA ILE A 87 -2.90 -6.65 -16.21
C ILE A 87 -1.74 -6.56 -15.20
N LEU A 88 -1.04 -7.68 -15.02
CA LEU A 88 0.25 -7.68 -14.32
C LEU A 88 1.33 -7.14 -15.25
N GLN A 89 1.93 -6.00 -14.87
CA GLN A 89 3.11 -5.49 -15.55
C GLN A 89 4.32 -6.34 -15.13
N GLU A 90 4.90 -7.07 -16.08
CA GLU A 90 6.00 -7.99 -15.82
C GLU A 90 7.21 -7.25 -15.22
N ARG A 91 7.61 -7.64 -14.01
CA ARG A 91 8.74 -7.01 -13.31
C ARG A 91 10.02 -7.78 -13.58
N VAL A 92 10.80 -7.29 -14.53
CA VAL A 92 12.01 -7.93 -15.08
C VAL A 92 13.24 -7.90 -14.13
N LYS A 93 13.15 -7.26 -12.96
CA LYS A 93 14.32 -7.14 -12.05
C LYS A 93 14.39 -8.31 -11.05
N PRO A 94 15.51 -9.06 -10.98
CA PRO A 94 15.73 -10.12 -9.99
C PRO A 94 15.54 -9.62 -8.55
N GLY A 95 15.03 -10.46 -7.65
CA GLY A 95 14.85 -10.15 -6.22
C GLY A 95 13.51 -9.51 -5.85
N ARG A 96 12.79 -8.92 -6.82
CA ARG A 96 11.50 -8.24 -6.56
C ARG A 96 10.36 -9.21 -6.33
N ASN A 97 10.39 -10.37 -6.99
CA ASN A 97 9.35 -11.37 -6.85
C ASN A 97 9.46 -12.05 -5.48
N GLU A 98 10.69 -12.38 -5.06
CA GLU A 98 11.00 -12.95 -3.76
C GLU A 98 10.54 -12.02 -2.63
N GLU A 99 10.86 -10.72 -2.71
CA GLU A 99 10.41 -9.75 -1.72
C GLU A 99 8.89 -9.59 -1.67
N THR A 100 8.22 -9.68 -2.82
CA THR A 100 6.76 -9.62 -2.91
C THR A 100 6.15 -10.86 -2.25
N VAL A 101 6.65 -12.05 -2.58
CA VAL A 101 6.21 -13.32 -1.99
C VAL A 101 6.42 -13.34 -0.49
N ASP A 102 7.57 -12.85 0.00
CA ASP A 102 7.86 -12.75 1.43
C ASP A 102 6.85 -11.83 2.15
N LEU A 103 6.53 -10.67 1.57
CA LEU A 103 5.53 -9.76 2.14
C LEU A 103 4.13 -10.39 2.18
N ILE A 104 3.72 -11.08 1.11
CA ILE A 104 2.45 -11.80 1.06
C ILE A 104 2.40 -12.85 2.16
N ASN A 105 3.37 -13.76 2.19
CA ASN A 105 3.37 -14.89 3.12
C ASN A 105 3.43 -14.46 4.60
N ARG A 106 4.07 -13.33 4.90
CA ARG A 106 4.21 -12.84 6.28
C ARG A 106 2.99 -12.08 6.79
N HIS A 107 2.24 -11.42 5.91
CA HIS A 107 1.30 -10.39 6.34
C HIS A 107 -0.10 -10.49 5.76
N PHE A 108 -0.26 -11.04 4.56
CA PHE A 108 -1.56 -11.06 3.88
C PHE A 108 -2.26 -12.41 4.08
N ASP A 109 -3.54 -12.35 4.38
CA ASP A 109 -4.41 -13.52 4.52
C ASP A 109 -4.92 -14.00 3.16
N LEU A 110 -5.16 -13.07 2.23
CA LEU A 110 -5.75 -13.35 0.92
C LEU A 110 -5.15 -12.48 -0.19
N VAL A 111 -5.09 -13.07 -1.39
CA VAL A 111 -4.83 -12.36 -2.65
C VAL A 111 -6.07 -12.46 -3.53
N MET A 112 -6.69 -11.32 -3.81
CA MET A 112 -7.85 -11.20 -4.69
C MET A 112 -7.41 -10.87 -6.11
N VAL A 113 -7.78 -11.69 -7.09
CA VAL A 113 -7.51 -11.44 -8.50
C VAL A 113 -8.80 -10.95 -9.17
N HIS A 114 -8.75 -9.76 -9.76
CA HIS A 114 -9.88 -9.23 -10.52
C HIS A 114 -9.92 -9.95 -11.88
N GLY A 115 -10.94 -10.76 -12.12
CA GLY A 115 -11.21 -11.33 -13.44
C GLY A 115 -11.95 -10.32 -14.33
N ASP A 116 -11.66 -10.36 -15.63
CA ASP A 116 -12.55 -9.78 -16.65
C ASP A 116 -13.81 -10.68 -16.75
N PRO A 117 -15.04 -10.14 -16.68
CA PRO A 117 -16.27 -10.94 -16.78
C PRO A 117 -16.48 -11.63 -18.13
#